data_AF-A0A0K1Q5R5-F1
#
_entry.id   AF-A0A0K1Q5R5-F1
#
_cell.length_a   1.000
_cell.length_b   1.000
_cell.length_c   1.000
_cell.angle_alpha   90.00
_cell.angle_beta   90.00
_cell.angle_gamma   90.00
#
_symmetry.space_group_name_H-M   'P 1'
#
loop_
_entity.id
_entity.type
_entity.pdbx_description
1 polymer ?
#
loop_
_entity_poly.entity_id
_entity_poly.type
_entity_poly.pdbx_seq_one_letter_code
_entity_poly.pdbx_strand_id
1 'polypeptide(L)'
;MVAACSSSDSASDNGPPVVDGSTGTKKDSSTGTKGDSGSTGDDDKDATTKDATTNDADSAAPSGDGGTGATCFVNRECDANLRCECDDNADCTCQPGVRGTGKNGVDKCTSGNECASSLCIGGPLPTDQHYCSDECTSDDDCTGTLPRCSVIGVCAPPKP
;
A
#
# COMPACT_ATOMS: atom_id res chain seq x y z
N MET A 1 23.77 23.63 30.13
CA MET A 1 24.39 22.38 29.69
C MET A 1 24.21 22.29 28.19
N VAL A 2 25.32 22.15 27.49
CA VAL A 2 25.45 22.14 26.03
C VAL A 2 25.39 20.69 25.55
N ALA A 3 24.65 20.41 24.48
CA ALA A 3 24.92 19.26 23.63
C ALA A 3 24.52 19.63 22.19
N ALA A 4 25.51 20.09 21.44
CA ALA A 4 25.48 20.13 19.99
C ALA A 4 26.03 18.80 19.46
N CYS A 5 25.42 18.26 18.41
CA CYS A 5 26.00 17.19 17.61
C CYS A 5 26.00 17.67 16.15
N SER A 6 27.19 17.96 15.63
CA SER A 6 27.48 18.17 14.22
C SER A 6 28.33 17.01 13.69
N SER A 7 28.36 16.90 12.36
CA SER A 7 29.22 16.08 11.48
C SER A 7 28.62 14.72 11.09
N SER A 8 28.11 14.52 9.86
CA SER A 8 28.77 14.46 8.53
C SER A 8 29.55 13.17 8.32
N ASP A 9 29.14 12.36 7.32
CA ASP A 9 30.06 11.62 6.44
C ASP A 9 29.34 11.14 5.16
N SER A 10 29.90 11.57 4.03
CA SER A 10 29.59 11.13 2.67
C SER A 10 30.45 9.91 2.33
N ALA A 11 29.91 8.93 1.61
CA ALA A 11 30.74 7.98 0.86
C ALA A 11 30.06 7.59 -0.47
N SER A 12 30.83 7.79 -1.54
CA SER A 12 30.53 7.56 -2.94
C SER A 12 30.64 6.08 -3.37
N ASP A 13 30.09 5.83 -4.57
CA ASP A 13 30.64 4.97 -5.63
C ASP A 13 30.59 3.44 -5.51
N ASN A 14 29.88 2.80 -6.44
CA ASN A 14 30.43 2.04 -7.58
C ASN A 14 29.32 1.15 -8.20
N GLY A 15 28.87 1.46 -9.42
CA GLY A 15 28.33 0.42 -10.32
C GLY A 15 29.49 -0.28 -11.07
N PRO A 16 29.28 -1.07 -12.13
CA PRO A 16 28.17 -1.94 -12.57
C PRO A 16 28.68 -3.43 -12.68
N PRO A 17 28.05 -4.39 -13.40
CA PRO A 17 28.15 -4.44 -14.86
C PRO A 17 26.91 -4.94 -15.62
N VAL A 18 26.88 -4.53 -16.89
CA VAL A 18 26.07 -5.05 -17.99
C VAL A 18 26.36 -6.53 -18.29
N VAL A 19 25.32 -7.30 -18.63
CA VAL A 19 25.45 -8.52 -19.44
C VAL A 19 24.45 -8.46 -20.60
N ASP A 20 25.01 -8.21 -21.78
CA ASP A 20 24.38 -8.44 -23.08
C ASP A 20 24.66 -9.89 -23.49
N GLY A 21 23.67 -10.60 -24.02
CA GLY A 21 23.79 -12.02 -24.34
C GLY A 21 22.61 -12.56 -25.14
N SER A 22 22.44 -12.07 -26.36
CA SER A 22 21.64 -12.73 -27.40
C SER A 22 22.27 -14.08 -27.81
N THR A 23 21.45 -15.13 -28.01
CA THR A 23 21.38 -15.98 -29.23
C THR A 23 20.77 -17.36 -28.93
N GLY A 24 19.94 -17.86 -29.88
CA GLY A 24 20.04 -19.26 -30.29
C GLY A 24 18.87 -20.19 -29.98
N THR A 25 17.98 -20.31 -30.96
CA THR A 25 17.02 -21.40 -31.23
C THR A 25 17.52 -22.83 -30.92
N LYS A 26 16.62 -23.71 -30.46
CA LYS A 26 16.20 -24.95 -31.17
C LYS A 26 15.08 -25.72 -30.46
N LYS A 27 14.17 -26.17 -31.31
CA LYS A 27 13.01 -27.04 -31.13
C LYS A 27 13.47 -28.50 -31.33
N ASP A 28 12.95 -29.46 -30.56
CA ASP A 28 12.19 -30.61 -31.10
C ASP A 28 11.95 -31.73 -30.08
N SER A 29 10.82 -32.40 -30.31
CA SER A 29 10.20 -33.53 -29.64
C SER A 29 11.03 -34.82 -29.60
N SER A 30 10.76 -35.71 -28.62
CA SER A 30 10.15 -37.05 -28.80
C SER A 30 10.56 -38.07 -27.71
N THR A 31 9.55 -38.59 -27.00
CA THR A 31 9.22 -40.01 -26.67
C THR A 31 10.31 -41.04 -26.27
N GLY A 32 10.10 -41.76 -25.13
CA GLY A 32 10.50 -43.18 -25.01
C GLY A 32 10.96 -43.75 -23.64
N THR A 33 10.01 -44.27 -22.86
CA THR A 33 9.98 -45.37 -21.84
C THR A 33 11.21 -46.18 -21.33
N LYS A 34 11.29 -46.25 -19.97
CA LYS A 34 11.36 -47.40 -18.99
C LYS A 34 12.64 -48.25 -18.72
N GLY A 35 12.95 -48.38 -17.41
CA GLY A 35 13.66 -49.51 -16.74
C GLY A 35 14.91 -49.07 -15.94
N ASP A 36 14.90 -48.83 -14.62
CA ASP A 36 14.84 -49.71 -13.41
C ASP A 36 16.22 -49.98 -12.75
N SER A 37 16.25 -49.76 -11.43
CA SER A 37 17.21 -50.21 -10.40
C SER A 37 18.62 -49.61 -10.26
N GLY A 38 18.85 -48.98 -9.10
CA GLY A 38 20.19 -48.69 -8.55
C GLY A 38 20.19 -47.75 -7.34
N SER A 39 19.85 -48.25 -6.15
CA SER A 39 19.87 -47.51 -4.87
C SER A 39 21.26 -47.02 -4.46
N THR A 40 21.38 -45.76 -4.02
CA THR A 40 22.15 -45.34 -2.83
C THR A 40 21.91 -43.87 -2.52
N GLY A 41 21.68 -43.54 -1.24
CA GLY A 41 21.94 -42.21 -0.68
C GLY A 41 20.70 -41.54 -0.10
N ASP A 42 20.63 -41.51 1.23
CA ASP A 42 19.78 -40.68 2.07
C ASP A 42 19.81 -39.19 1.69
N ASP A 43 18.78 -38.47 2.15
CA ASP A 43 18.53 -37.01 2.10
C ASP A 43 17.60 -36.49 0.99
N ASP A 44 16.29 -36.75 1.11
CA ASP A 44 15.25 -35.91 0.49
C ASP A 44 13.92 -36.00 1.27
N LYS A 45 13.63 -34.98 2.08
CA LYS A 45 12.25 -34.55 2.31
C LYS A 45 12.05 -33.18 1.67
N ASP A 46 11.52 -33.29 0.46
CA ASP A 46 10.31 -32.61 0.05
C ASP A 46 10.39 -31.09 -0.02
N ALA A 47 10.78 -30.66 -1.22
CA ALA A 47 10.15 -29.59 -1.97
C ALA A 47 9.07 -28.80 -1.20
N THR A 48 9.40 -27.57 -0.87
CA THR A 48 8.61 -26.45 -1.41
C THR A 48 9.55 -25.27 -1.51
N THR A 49 10.03 -25.03 -2.72
CA THR A 49 10.39 -23.67 -3.15
C THR A 49 9.15 -22.84 -2.94
N LYS A 50 9.04 -22.25 -1.76
CA LYS A 50 8.04 -21.23 -1.49
C LYS A 50 8.57 -20.02 -2.22
N ASP A 51 8.20 -19.93 -3.49
CA ASP A 51 8.22 -18.67 -4.23
C ASP A 51 7.61 -17.64 -3.29
N ALA A 52 8.46 -16.82 -2.70
CA ALA A 52 8.05 -15.60 -2.06
C ALA A 52 7.71 -14.63 -3.19
N THR A 53 6.66 -14.94 -3.95
CA THR A 53 5.73 -13.90 -4.32
C THR A 53 5.19 -13.40 -2.99
N THR A 54 5.87 -12.42 -2.40
CA THR A 54 5.19 -11.51 -1.49
C THR A 54 4.14 -10.89 -2.38
N ASN A 55 2.97 -11.54 -2.44
CA ASN A 55 1.77 -10.88 -2.85
C ASN A 55 1.79 -9.60 -2.04
N ASP A 56 1.83 -8.47 -2.71
CA ASP A 56 1.25 -7.24 -2.20
C ASP A 56 -0.19 -7.61 -1.86
N ALA A 57 -0.36 -8.26 -0.71
CA ALA A 57 -1.61 -8.37 -0.03
C ALA A 57 -1.94 -6.92 0.21
N ASP A 58 -2.78 -6.39 -0.68
CA ASP A 58 -3.85 -5.47 -0.38
C ASP A 58 -4.05 -5.51 1.14
N SER A 59 -3.30 -4.66 1.83
CA SER A 59 -3.21 -4.70 3.27
C SER A 59 -4.51 -4.07 3.66
N ALA A 60 -5.53 -4.92 3.79
CA ALA A 60 -6.88 -4.50 4.09
C ALA A 60 -6.77 -3.48 5.21
N ALA A 61 -7.21 -2.25 4.90
CA ALA A 61 -7.06 -1.15 5.83
C ALA A 61 -7.62 -1.63 7.18
N PRO A 62 -6.89 -1.39 8.29
CA PRO A 62 -7.33 -1.87 9.59
C PRO A 62 -8.78 -1.43 9.83
N SER A 63 -9.52 -2.32 10.46
CA SER A 63 -10.94 -2.13 10.74
C SER A 63 -11.13 -1.97 12.23
N GLY A 64 -12.04 -1.09 12.60
CA GLY A 64 -12.37 -0.75 13.97
C GLY A 64 -13.59 -1.53 14.43
N ASP A 65 -13.89 -1.42 15.72
CA ASP A 65 -15.00 -2.14 16.34
C ASP A 65 -16.39 -1.48 16.07
N GLY A 66 -16.43 -0.43 15.25
CA GLY A 66 -17.65 0.31 14.93
C GLY A 66 -18.61 -0.47 14.06
N GLY A 67 -19.68 -1.00 14.66
CA GLY A 67 -20.78 -1.66 13.95
C GLY A 67 -21.68 -0.69 13.18
N THR A 68 -22.66 -1.23 12.45
CA THR A 68 -23.61 -0.44 11.65
C THR A 68 -24.29 0.66 12.48
N GLY A 69 -24.24 1.90 11.99
CA GLY A 69 -24.81 3.08 12.64
C GLY A 69 -23.95 3.68 13.75
N ALA A 70 -22.77 3.10 14.06
CA ALA A 70 -21.82 3.70 14.99
C ALA A 70 -21.30 5.03 14.41
N THR A 71 -21.09 6.01 15.27
CA THR A 71 -20.45 7.28 14.89
C THR A 71 -19.01 7.00 14.46
N CYS A 72 -18.58 7.65 13.39
CA CYS A 72 -17.24 7.49 12.86
C CYS A 72 -16.73 8.81 12.27
N PHE A 73 -15.42 8.97 12.14
CA PHE A 73 -14.77 10.07 11.44
C PHE A 73 -14.05 9.59 10.18
N VAL A 74 -13.60 8.33 10.18
CA VAL A 74 -12.87 7.68 9.09
C VAL A 74 -13.27 6.21 8.98
N ASN A 75 -13.00 5.58 7.84
CA ASN A 75 -13.32 4.16 7.63
C ASN A 75 -12.68 3.21 8.64
N ARG A 76 -11.49 3.53 9.16
CA ARG A 76 -10.79 2.68 10.13
C ARG A 76 -11.56 2.48 11.43
N GLU A 77 -12.49 3.37 11.76
CA GLU A 77 -13.30 3.23 12.97
C GLU A 77 -14.47 2.24 12.78
N CYS A 78 -14.82 1.94 11.53
CA CYS A 78 -15.87 0.99 11.19
C CYS A 78 -15.33 -0.43 11.03
N ASP A 79 -16.24 -1.40 11.13
CA ASP A 79 -15.98 -2.80 10.82
C ASP A 79 -15.58 -2.99 9.34
N ALA A 80 -14.92 -4.10 8.99
CA ALA A 80 -14.26 -4.29 7.69
C ALA A 80 -15.23 -4.23 6.50
N ASN A 81 -16.50 -4.57 6.73
CA ASN A 81 -17.56 -4.57 5.73
C ASN A 81 -18.40 -3.29 5.72
N LEU A 82 -17.99 -2.29 6.50
CA LEU A 82 -18.67 -1.02 6.67
C LEU A 82 -17.75 0.12 6.23
N ARG A 83 -18.39 1.22 5.80
CA ARG A 83 -17.73 2.48 5.47
C ARG A 83 -18.26 3.57 6.39
N CYS A 84 -17.41 4.51 6.74
CA CYS A 84 -17.83 5.75 7.35
C CYS A 84 -18.42 6.67 6.26
N GLU A 85 -19.71 6.96 6.38
CA GLU A 85 -20.47 7.81 5.47
C GLU A 85 -21.05 8.99 6.25
N CYS A 86 -20.82 10.20 5.74
CA CYS A 86 -21.27 11.44 6.36
C CYS A 86 -22.48 11.99 5.63
N ASP A 87 -23.58 12.19 6.35
CA ASP A 87 -24.72 12.95 5.84
C ASP A 87 -24.37 14.45 5.75
N ASP A 88 -25.17 15.22 5.01
CA ASP A 88 -25.02 16.68 4.84
C ASP A 88 -25.02 17.48 6.17
N ASN A 89 -25.39 16.83 7.29
CA ASN A 89 -25.39 17.42 8.63
C ASN A 89 -24.10 17.18 9.42
N ALA A 90 -23.06 16.63 8.79
CA ALA A 90 -21.78 16.25 9.43
C ALA A 90 -21.87 15.14 10.50
N ASP A 91 -23.01 14.45 10.58
CA ASP A 91 -23.16 13.23 11.34
C ASP A 91 -22.68 12.05 10.47
N CYS A 92 -21.48 11.57 10.78
CA CYS A 92 -20.84 10.47 10.08
C CYS A 92 -21.10 9.15 10.81
N THR A 93 -21.60 8.14 10.08
CA THR A 93 -21.91 6.83 10.65
C THR A 93 -21.40 5.67 9.80
N CYS A 94 -21.11 4.54 10.44
CA CYS A 94 -20.71 3.31 9.78
C CYS A 94 -21.90 2.70 9.03
N GLN A 95 -21.92 2.83 7.71
CA GLN A 95 -22.95 2.30 6.84
C GLN A 95 -22.47 1.04 6.10
N PRO A 96 -23.36 0.10 5.77
CA PRO A 96 -23.02 -1.04 4.94
C PRO A 96 -22.47 -0.61 3.58
N GLY A 97 -21.28 -1.10 3.23
CA GLY A 97 -20.68 -0.80 1.95
C GLY A 97 -19.21 -1.14 1.90
N VAL A 98 -18.75 -1.52 0.71
CA VAL A 98 -17.33 -1.71 0.46
C VAL A 98 -16.62 -0.37 0.54
N ARG A 99 -15.47 -0.35 1.21
CA ARG A 99 -14.56 0.79 1.19
C ARG A 99 -13.98 0.95 -0.21
N GLY A 100 -13.61 2.18 -0.54
CA GLY A 100 -12.80 2.42 -1.73
C GLY A 100 -11.42 1.76 -1.61
N THR A 101 -10.70 1.69 -2.71
CA THR A 101 -9.32 1.15 -2.74
C THR A 101 -8.27 2.23 -2.99
N GLY A 102 -8.69 3.50 -3.14
CA GLY A 102 -7.82 4.62 -3.42
C GLY A 102 -6.84 4.90 -2.29
N LYS A 103 -5.59 5.11 -2.67
CA LYS A 103 -4.43 5.28 -1.78
C LYS A 103 -4.13 6.75 -1.50
N ASN A 104 -3.73 7.01 -0.26
CA ASN A 104 -3.39 8.32 0.26
C ASN A 104 -2.38 9.09 -0.63
N GLY A 105 -2.77 10.27 -1.10
CA GLY A 105 -1.97 11.20 -1.89
C GLY A 105 -1.50 10.66 -3.25
N VAL A 106 -1.96 9.48 -3.66
CA VAL A 106 -1.63 8.85 -4.95
C VAL A 106 -2.83 8.90 -5.88
N ASP A 107 -3.97 8.37 -5.43
CA ASP A 107 -5.15 8.22 -6.26
C ASP A 107 -6.02 9.48 -6.18
N LYS A 108 -6.54 9.88 -7.35
CA LYS A 108 -7.52 10.95 -7.44
C LYS A 108 -8.89 10.42 -7.07
N CYS A 109 -9.73 11.30 -6.54
CA CYS A 109 -11.09 10.99 -6.17
C CYS A 109 -12.01 12.13 -6.58
N THR A 110 -13.28 11.79 -6.75
CA THR A 110 -14.41 12.71 -6.88
C THR A 110 -15.24 12.69 -5.59
N SER A 111 -15.21 11.58 -4.86
CA SER A 111 -15.88 11.42 -3.57
C SER A 111 -15.07 10.55 -2.62
N GLY A 112 -15.36 10.64 -1.32
CA GLY A 112 -14.74 9.79 -0.30
C GLY A 112 -14.87 8.29 -0.58
N ASN A 113 -15.96 7.87 -1.23
CA ASN A 113 -16.24 6.46 -1.53
C ASN A 113 -15.17 5.75 -2.36
N GLU A 114 -14.35 6.48 -3.10
CA GLU A 114 -13.28 5.92 -3.93
C GLU A 114 -12.01 5.61 -3.11
N CYS A 115 -11.92 6.14 -1.89
CA CYS A 115 -10.73 6.10 -1.05
C CYS A 115 -10.85 5.05 0.06
N ALA A 116 -9.74 4.41 0.40
CA ALA A 116 -9.69 3.42 1.48
C ALA A 116 -10.13 4.00 2.84
N SER A 117 -9.83 5.28 3.07
CA SER A 117 -10.15 6.04 4.28
C SER A 117 -11.54 6.71 4.29
N SER A 118 -12.23 6.75 3.14
CA SER A 118 -13.39 7.62 2.87
C SER A 118 -13.10 9.13 2.80
N LEU A 119 -11.82 9.54 2.79
CA LEU A 119 -11.45 10.95 2.74
C LEU A 119 -11.02 11.35 1.33
N CYS A 120 -11.73 12.31 0.74
CA CYS A 120 -11.40 12.91 -0.54
C CYS A 120 -11.21 14.42 -0.38
N ILE A 121 -9.97 14.90 -0.52
CA ILE A 121 -9.63 16.29 -0.21
C ILE A 121 -8.96 17.00 -1.38
N GLY A 122 -9.00 18.34 -1.40
CA GLY A 122 -8.35 19.15 -2.42
C GLY A 122 -6.84 18.96 -2.45
N GLY A 123 -6.28 18.81 -3.65
CA GLY A 123 -4.85 18.73 -3.88
C GLY A 123 -4.13 20.08 -3.80
N PRO A 124 -2.79 20.09 -3.97
CA PRO A 124 -1.96 21.30 -3.87
C PRO A 124 -2.09 22.24 -5.06
N LEU A 125 -2.62 21.76 -6.19
CA LEU A 125 -2.80 22.57 -7.38
C LEU A 125 -4.19 23.23 -7.35
N PRO A 126 -4.34 24.47 -7.84
CA PRO A 126 -5.60 25.21 -7.85
C PRO A 126 -6.64 24.65 -8.85
N THR A 127 -6.37 23.50 -9.44
CA THR A 127 -7.35 22.73 -10.19
C THR A 127 -8.25 22.00 -9.20
N ASP A 128 -9.54 21.78 -9.50
CA ASP A 128 -10.51 20.97 -8.73
C ASP A 128 -10.13 19.46 -8.59
N GLN A 129 -8.84 19.14 -8.62
CA GLN A 129 -8.30 17.81 -8.41
C GLN A 129 -8.29 17.49 -6.92
N HIS A 130 -9.09 16.49 -6.56
CA HIS A 130 -9.10 15.93 -5.23
C HIS A 130 -8.33 14.61 -5.22
N TYR A 131 -7.69 14.32 -4.08
CA TYR A 131 -6.92 13.10 -3.86
C TYR A 131 -7.45 12.39 -2.63
N CYS A 132 -7.35 11.07 -2.66
CA CYS A 132 -7.61 10.27 -1.47
C CYS A 132 -6.62 10.68 -0.39
N SER A 133 -7.14 11.01 0.79
CA SER A 133 -6.35 11.28 1.98
C SER A 133 -6.44 10.11 2.94
N ASP A 134 -5.67 10.11 4.02
CA ASP A 134 -5.84 9.17 5.12
C ASP A 134 -5.62 9.90 6.45
N GLU A 135 -5.99 9.25 7.55
CA GLU A 135 -5.66 9.70 8.87
C GLU A 135 -4.14 9.70 9.09
N CYS A 136 -3.65 10.63 9.90
CA CYS A 136 -2.24 10.76 10.18
C CYS A 136 -2.02 11.24 11.61
N THR A 137 -0.87 10.85 12.16
CA THR A 137 -0.36 11.36 13.43
C THR A 137 0.89 12.23 13.20
N SER A 138 1.56 12.02 12.07
CA SER A 138 2.80 12.68 11.68
C SER A 138 2.87 12.83 10.17
N ASP A 139 3.76 13.69 9.68
CA ASP A 139 3.97 13.90 8.24
C ASP A 139 4.45 12.62 7.53
N ASP A 140 5.04 11.65 8.25
CA ASP A 140 5.52 10.38 7.70
C ASP A 140 4.39 9.41 7.32
N ASP A 141 3.19 9.57 7.90
CA ASP A 141 1.98 8.80 7.56
C ASP A 141 1.41 9.24 6.19
N CYS A 142 1.91 10.35 5.66
CA CYS A 142 1.36 11.05 4.53
C CYS A 142 2.28 10.92 3.29
N THR A 143 1.70 10.52 2.17
CA THR A 143 2.48 10.16 0.97
C THR A 143 2.09 10.95 -0.28
N GLY A 144 2.98 10.92 -1.28
CA GLY A 144 2.70 11.45 -2.61
C GLY A 144 2.38 12.95 -2.61
N THR A 145 1.20 13.27 -3.13
CA THR A 145 0.74 14.64 -3.36
C THR A 145 0.22 15.33 -2.09
N LEU A 146 0.02 14.56 -1.01
CA LEU A 146 -0.44 15.02 0.30
C LEU A 146 0.62 14.68 1.36
N PRO A 147 1.75 15.41 1.44
CA PRO A 147 2.90 15.03 2.26
C PRO A 147 2.88 15.59 3.69
N ARG A 148 1.75 16.16 4.15
CA ARG A 148 1.66 16.84 5.44
C ARG A 148 0.53 16.29 6.26
N CYS A 149 0.75 16.07 7.55
CA CYS A 149 -0.32 15.82 8.47
C CYS A 149 -0.92 17.14 8.96
N SER A 150 -2.22 17.33 8.76
CA SER A 150 -2.93 18.52 9.22
C SER A 150 -3.21 18.47 10.73
N VAL A 151 -3.57 19.62 11.30
CA VAL A 151 -3.92 19.73 12.73
C VAL A 151 -5.16 18.94 13.14
N ILE A 152 -5.99 18.55 12.17
CA ILE A 152 -7.17 17.70 12.38
C ILE A 152 -6.86 16.21 12.13
N GLY A 153 -5.58 15.84 11.97
CA GLY A 153 -5.15 14.44 11.84
C GLY A 153 -5.47 13.81 10.48
N VAL A 154 -5.54 14.60 9.40
CA VAL A 154 -5.67 14.09 8.02
C VAL A 154 -4.54 14.58 7.13
N CYS A 155 -4.09 13.73 6.20
CA CYS A 155 -3.05 14.12 5.24
C CYS A 155 -3.54 15.23 4.32
N ALA A 156 -2.71 16.22 4.04
CA ALA A 156 -3.07 17.47 3.39
C ALA A 156 -1.96 17.92 2.43
N PRO A 157 -2.29 18.78 1.45
CA PRO A 157 -1.27 19.39 0.60
C PRO A 157 -0.30 20.27 1.42
N PRO A 158 0.92 20.53 0.91
CA PRO A 158 1.81 21.53 1.49
C PRO A 158 1.10 22.88 1.62
N LYS A 159 1.43 23.63 2.68
CA LYS A 159 0.98 25.02 2.81
C LYS A 159 1.48 25.84 1.60
N PRO A 160 0.64 26.73 1.03
CA PRO A 160 1.07 27.66 -0.01
C PRO A 160 2.14 28.64 0.51
#